data_AF-A0A3S2U1T7-F1
#
_entry.id   AF-A0A3S2U1T7-F1
#
_cell.length_a   1.000
_cell.length_b   1.000
_cell.length_c   1.000
_cell.angle_alpha   90.00
_cell.angle_beta   90.00
_cell.angle_gamma   90.00
#
_symmetry.space_group_name_H-M   'P 1'
#
loop_
_entity.id
_entity.type
_entity.pdbx_description
1 polymer ?
#
loop_
_entity_poly.entity_id
_entity_poly.type
_entity_poly.pdbx_seq_one_letter_code
_entity_poly.pdbx_strand_id
1 'polypeptide(L)'
;MKGLITEPTLVIEGKHKDARGGVPNRLKLMVLSNYDWVVPAGADERRYCVIDVPGDRAQDQGYFGKLNAWLDADGARIFLHYLLNRDLSGFNPRVAPRTAALDAQKIAAMSAVDRWLLEALDTGILPRYHLPAAEWSEAGVELRCDEAVGSLAERGVRLRSRAAGKDAREIGKRLQQVFGCGPAAARAGQQPAERDTPRPTWRAWSLPGLTEARARAAKAFGLTYYAWGQA
;
A
#
# COMPACT_ATOMS: atom_id res chain seq x y z
N MET A 1 -8.04 -14.98 7.35
CA MET A 1 -8.16 -13.86 8.32
C MET A 1 -9.32 -12.92 8.03
N LYS A 2 -9.55 -12.44 6.79
CA LYS A 2 -10.63 -11.48 6.49
C LYS A 2 -12.01 -11.89 7.02
N GLY A 3 -12.41 -13.15 6.83
CA GLY A 3 -13.69 -13.65 7.34
C GLY A 3 -13.82 -13.63 8.87
N LEU A 4 -12.73 -13.89 9.61
CA LEU A 4 -12.75 -13.85 11.09
C LEU A 4 -13.07 -12.44 11.63
N ILE A 5 -12.74 -11.39 10.88
CA ILE A 5 -12.96 -10.00 11.30
C ILE A 5 -14.37 -9.54 10.93
N THR A 6 -14.89 -9.95 9.77
CA THR A 6 -16.10 -9.35 9.19
C THR A 6 -17.34 -10.22 9.23
N GLU A 7 -17.20 -11.55 9.27
CA GLU A 7 -18.36 -12.44 9.24
C GLU A 7 -19.17 -12.30 10.54
N PRO A 8 -20.50 -12.26 10.46
CA PRO A 8 -21.37 -12.13 11.63
C PRO A 8 -21.39 -13.42 12.47
N THR A 9 -21.04 -14.54 11.86
CA THR A 9 -21.03 -15.86 12.52
C THR A 9 -19.80 -16.65 12.13
N LEU A 10 -19.39 -17.56 13.01
CA LEU A 10 -18.27 -18.47 12.80
C LEU A 10 -18.74 -19.91 12.89
N VAL A 11 -18.01 -20.80 12.21
CA VAL A 11 -18.07 -22.24 12.44
C VAL A 11 -16.98 -22.59 13.45
N ILE A 12 -17.36 -23.28 14.52
CA ILE A 12 -16.43 -23.74 15.55
C ILE A 12 -16.33 -25.26 15.48
N GLU A 13 -15.14 -25.76 15.16
CA GLU A 13 -14.83 -27.19 15.12
C GLU A 13 -13.99 -27.56 16.34
N GLY A 14 -14.64 -28.22 17.31
CA GLY A 14 -13.95 -28.73 18.49
C GLY A 14 -13.29 -30.08 18.21
N LYS A 15 -12.14 -30.34 18.83
CA LYS A 15 -11.50 -31.65 18.74
C LYS A 15 -12.47 -32.74 19.23
N HIS A 16 -12.69 -33.77 18.41
CA HIS A 16 -13.63 -34.86 18.68
C HIS A 16 -15.08 -34.42 18.92
N LYS A 17 -15.51 -33.28 18.35
CA LYS A 17 -16.88 -32.77 18.41
C LYS A 17 -17.35 -32.38 17.02
N ASP A 18 -18.66 -32.43 16.81
CA ASP A 18 -19.26 -31.96 15.56
C ASP A 18 -19.09 -30.45 15.40
N ALA A 19 -18.95 -30.03 14.14
CA ALA A 19 -18.85 -28.63 13.76
C ALA A 19 -20.12 -27.87 14.16
N ARG A 20 -19.95 -26.76 14.89
CA ARG A 20 -21.05 -25.87 15.28
C ARG A 20 -21.04 -24.64 14.40
N GLY A 21 -21.96 -24.58 13.45
CA GLY A 21 -22.17 -23.41 12.60
C GLY A 21 -23.06 -22.34 13.24
N GLY A 22 -23.01 -21.12 12.69
CA GLY A 22 -23.93 -20.03 13.07
C GLY A 22 -23.64 -19.37 14.41
N VAL A 23 -22.47 -19.62 15.03
CA VAL A 23 -22.11 -19.02 16.33
C VAL A 23 -21.82 -17.53 16.14
N PRO A 24 -22.44 -16.61 16.90
CA PRO A 24 -22.19 -15.18 16.76
C PRO A 24 -20.70 -14.83 16.91
N ASN A 25 -20.17 -14.09 15.94
CA ASN A 25 -18.79 -13.63 15.99
C ASN A 25 -18.64 -12.48 17.00
N ARG A 26 -17.99 -12.77 18.13
CA ARG A 26 -17.67 -11.79 19.18
C ARG A 26 -16.17 -11.52 19.29
N LEU A 27 -15.37 -11.94 18.31
CA LEU A 27 -13.92 -11.80 18.37
C LEU A 27 -13.48 -10.33 18.35
N LYS A 28 -12.45 -10.04 19.14
CA LYS A 28 -11.64 -8.82 19.08
C LYS A 28 -10.19 -9.26 18.93
N LEU A 29 -9.57 -8.91 17.81
CA LEU A 29 -8.22 -9.35 17.47
C LEU A 29 -7.24 -8.22 17.73
N MET A 30 -6.21 -8.51 18.52
CA MET A 30 -5.04 -7.67 18.69
C MET A 30 -3.83 -8.46 18.20
N VAL A 31 -3.02 -7.85 17.33
CA VAL A 31 -1.80 -8.46 16.80
C VAL A 31 -0.63 -7.59 17.21
N LEU A 32 0.36 -8.22 17.84
CA LEU A 32 1.60 -7.60 18.28
C LEU A 32 2.74 -8.28 17.50
N SER A 33 3.59 -7.49 16.86
CA SER A 33 4.63 -8.01 15.97
C SER A 33 5.79 -7.02 15.90
N ASN A 34 7.00 -7.55 15.76
CA ASN A 34 8.22 -6.78 15.50
C ASN A 34 8.61 -6.78 14.02
N TYR A 35 7.79 -7.39 13.16
CA TYR A 35 8.01 -7.41 11.71
C TYR A 35 7.42 -6.16 11.06
N ASP A 36 8.10 -5.63 10.04
CA ASP A 36 7.64 -4.46 9.28
C ASP A 36 6.32 -4.70 8.56
N TRP A 37 6.01 -5.95 8.20
CA TRP A 37 4.75 -6.34 7.58
C TRP A 37 4.00 -7.33 8.46
N VAL A 38 2.85 -6.89 8.99
CA VAL A 38 2.07 -7.60 10.01
C VAL A 38 0.71 -8.02 9.47
N VAL A 39 0.08 -7.16 8.66
CA VAL A 39 -1.27 -7.41 8.14
C VAL A 39 -1.33 -7.18 6.63
N PRO A 40 -2.04 -8.04 5.88
CA PRO A 40 -2.24 -7.83 4.45
C PRO A 40 -3.25 -6.70 4.23
N ALA A 41 -2.76 -5.47 4.07
CA ALA A 41 -3.57 -4.28 3.81
C ALA A 41 -3.56 -3.94 2.32
N GLY A 42 -4.71 -4.09 1.64
CA GLY A 42 -4.88 -3.55 0.28
C GLY A 42 -5.15 -2.04 0.29
N ALA A 43 -5.22 -1.42 -0.89
CA ALA A 43 -5.51 0.01 -1.03
C ALA A 43 -6.78 0.46 -0.26
N ASP A 44 -7.85 -0.34 -0.38
CA ASP A 44 -9.14 -0.09 0.25
C ASP A 44 -9.24 -0.60 1.70
N GLU A 45 -8.13 -1.01 2.30
CA GLU A 45 -8.16 -1.56 3.65
C GLU A 45 -8.55 -0.49 4.67
N ARG A 46 -9.57 -0.83 5.47
CA ARG A 46 -10.25 0.06 6.42
C ARG A 46 -10.58 -0.61 7.75
N ARG A 47 -10.18 -1.86 7.95
CA ARG A 47 -10.50 -2.67 9.14
C ARG A 47 -9.39 -2.70 10.18
N TYR A 48 -8.15 -2.45 9.76
CA TYR A 48 -7.01 -2.46 10.67
C TYR A 48 -6.72 -1.05 11.18
N CYS A 49 -6.58 -0.93 12.50
CA CYS A 49 -5.86 0.17 13.12
C CYS A 49 -4.45 -0.33 13.39
N VAL A 50 -3.47 0.24 12.67
CA VAL A 50 -2.06 -0.11 12.82
C VAL A 50 -1.37 1.04 13.53
N ILE A 51 -0.68 0.74 14.61
CA ILE A 51 -0.01 1.74 15.46
C ILE A 51 1.44 1.28 15.62
N ASP A 52 2.38 2.12 15.19
CA ASP A 52 3.78 1.94 15.53
C ASP A 52 4.00 2.49 16.92
N VAL A 53 4.38 1.62 17.85
CA VAL A 53 4.69 1.99 19.22
C VAL A 53 6.15 2.45 19.27
N PRO A 54 6.43 3.65 19.81
CA PRO A 54 7.80 4.13 19.92
C PRO A 54 8.63 3.21 20.82
N GLY A 55 9.92 3.06 20.48
CA GLY A 55 10.88 2.27 21.25
C GLY A 55 11.53 3.01 22.42
N ASP A 56 11.04 4.20 22.79
CA ASP A 56 11.62 5.06 23.83
C ASP A 56 11.65 4.41 25.22
N ARG A 57 10.71 3.50 25.48
CA ARG A 57 10.66 2.69 26.70
C ARG A 57 11.17 1.26 26.52
N ALA A 58 11.73 0.92 25.37
CA ALA A 58 12.25 -0.44 25.14
C ALA A 58 13.33 -0.78 26.19
N GLN A 59 13.19 -1.95 26.82
CA GLN A 59 14.10 -2.45 27.87
C GLN A 59 14.19 -1.58 29.14
N ASP A 60 13.30 -0.59 29.34
CA ASP A 60 13.25 0.22 30.57
C ASP A 60 12.65 -0.61 31.73
N GLN A 61 13.51 -1.38 32.39
CA GLN A 61 13.11 -2.25 33.50
C GLN A 61 12.51 -1.47 34.69
N GLY A 62 12.97 -0.24 34.93
CA GLY A 62 12.48 0.59 36.02
C GLY A 62 11.04 1.06 35.77
N TYR A 63 10.74 1.48 34.53
CA TYR A 63 9.39 1.82 34.11
C TYR A 63 8.45 0.62 34.16
N PHE A 64 8.83 -0.50 33.53
CA PHE A 64 7.96 -1.69 33.49
C PHE A 64 7.81 -2.35 34.85
N GLY A 65 8.84 -2.32 35.71
CA GLY A 65 8.74 -2.79 37.08
C GLY A 65 7.69 -2.03 37.90
N LYS A 66 7.70 -0.69 37.80
CA LYS A 66 6.66 0.15 38.43
C LYS A 66 5.27 -0.10 37.86
N LEU A 67 5.16 -0.24 36.54
CA LEU A 67 3.88 -0.51 35.87
C LEU A 67 3.30 -1.86 36.31
N ASN A 68 4.11 -2.91 36.33
CA ASN A 68 3.69 -4.24 36.77
C ASN A 68 3.26 -4.23 38.24
N ALA A 69 4.07 -3.63 39.12
CA ALA A 69 3.70 -3.50 40.54
C ALA A 69 2.38 -2.73 40.74
N TRP A 70 2.13 -1.70 39.93
CA TRP A 70 0.86 -0.98 39.95
C TRP A 70 -0.31 -1.84 39.46
N LEU A 71 -0.12 -2.59 38.37
CA LEU A 71 -1.13 -3.51 37.82
C LEU A 71 -1.51 -4.62 38.80
N ASP A 72 -0.51 -5.23 39.46
CA ASP A 72 -0.65 -6.33 40.42
C ASP A 72 -1.32 -5.91 41.73
N ALA A 73 -1.18 -4.63 42.11
CA ALA A 73 -1.92 -4.06 43.22
C ALA A 73 -3.38 -3.81 42.80
N ASP A 74 -3.73 -2.56 42.50
CA ASP A 74 -5.10 -2.15 42.19
C ASP A 74 -5.24 -1.53 40.79
N GLY A 75 -4.14 -1.43 40.05
CA GLY A 75 -4.10 -0.75 38.77
C GLY A 75 -5.04 -1.38 37.73
N ALA A 76 -5.09 -2.71 37.66
CA ALA A 76 -6.00 -3.42 36.76
C ALA A 76 -7.47 -3.11 37.07
N ARG A 77 -7.84 -3.08 38.36
CA ARG A 77 -9.19 -2.74 38.83
C ARG A 77 -9.55 -1.28 38.51
N ILE A 78 -8.63 -0.36 38.76
CA ILE A 78 -8.78 1.07 38.45
C ILE A 78 -8.95 1.26 36.94
N PHE A 79 -8.13 0.60 36.13
CA PHE A 79 -8.19 0.71 34.68
C PHE A 79 -9.49 0.13 34.11
N LEU A 80 -9.95 -1.02 34.64
CA LEU A 80 -11.25 -1.58 34.27
C LEU A 80 -12.40 -0.63 34.63
N HIS A 81 -12.37 -0.04 35.83
CA HIS A 81 -13.37 0.96 36.23
C HIS A 81 -13.37 2.14 35.25
N TYR A 82 -12.20 2.64 34.85
CA TYR A 82 -12.11 3.68 33.82
C TYR A 82 -12.72 3.24 32.48
N LEU A 83 -12.41 2.03 31.99
CA LEU A 83 -12.93 1.51 30.73
C LEU A 83 -14.45 1.34 30.74
N LEU A 84 -15.03 0.86 31.84
CA LEU A 84 -16.48 0.68 31.99
C LEU A 84 -17.24 2.01 32.04
N ASN A 85 -16.61 3.08 32.53
CA ASN A 85 -17.21 4.41 32.66
C ASN A 85 -16.87 5.35 31.49
N ARG A 86 -16.14 4.88 30.48
CA ARG A 86 -15.79 5.70 29.33
C ARG A 86 -17.00 5.88 28.43
N ASP A 87 -17.40 7.14 28.21
CA ASP A 87 -18.43 7.46 27.22
C ASP A 87 -17.93 7.14 25.81
N LEU A 88 -18.68 6.29 25.11
CA LEU A 88 -18.43 5.84 23.74
C LEU A 88 -19.61 6.17 22.81
N SER A 89 -20.56 7.01 23.24
CA SER A 89 -21.75 7.36 22.47
C SER A 89 -21.44 7.93 21.08
N GLY A 90 -20.36 8.71 20.95
CA GLY A 90 -19.87 9.22 19.67
C GLY A 90 -18.86 8.32 18.95
N PHE A 91 -18.47 7.17 19.51
CA PHE A 91 -17.40 6.35 18.95
C PHE A 91 -17.94 5.31 17.96
N ASN A 92 -17.49 5.41 16.71
CA ASN A 92 -17.78 4.40 15.69
C ASN A 92 -16.58 3.45 15.50
N PRO A 93 -16.60 2.23 16.08
CA PRO A 93 -15.48 1.28 15.98
C PRO A 93 -15.27 0.73 14.55
N ARG A 94 -16.18 0.98 13.61
CA ARG A 94 -16.04 0.56 12.20
C ARG A 94 -15.19 1.52 11.38
N VAL A 95 -14.91 2.71 11.91
CA VAL A 95 -14.05 3.71 11.26
C VAL A 95 -12.68 3.61 11.91
N ALA A 96 -11.84 2.70 11.40
CA ALA A 96 -10.47 2.58 11.88
C ALA A 96 -9.69 3.86 11.55
N PRO A 97 -8.89 4.40 12.50
CA PRO A 97 -7.99 5.51 12.21
C PRO A 97 -7.03 5.17 11.07
N ARG A 98 -6.84 6.11 10.16
CA ARG A 98 -5.76 6.03 9.18
C ARG A 98 -4.47 6.49 9.85
N THR A 99 -3.39 5.77 9.62
CA THR A 99 -2.07 6.03 10.23
C THR A 99 -0.97 5.84 9.19
N ALA A 100 0.20 6.47 9.41
CA ALA A 100 1.39 6.23 8.59
C ALA A 100 1.80 4.75 8.60
N ALA A 101 1.66 4.07 9.75
CA ALA A 101 1.91 2.65 9.89
C ALA A 101 1.00 1.80 8.96
N LEU A 102 -0.29 2.15 8.84
CA LEU A 102 -1.20 1.47 7.91
C LEU A 102 -0.80 1.71 6.44
N ASP A 103 -0.34 2.90 6.10
CA ASP A 103 0.18 3.18 4.75
C ASP A 103 1.42 2.34 4.45
N ALA A 104 2.33 2.17 5.41
CA ALA A 104 3.48 1.26 5.27
C ALA A 104 3.03 -0.20 5.02
N GLN A 105 2.00 -0.69 5.73
CA GLN A 105 1.43 -2.02 5.46
C GLN A 105 0.86 -2.13 4.03
N LYS A 106 0.23 -1.06 3.52
CA LYS A 106 -0.29 -1.02 2.14
C LYS A 106 0.83 -1.07 1.10
N ILE A 107 1.89 -0.31 1.31
CA ILE A 107 3.09 -0.29 0.46
C ILE A 107 3.76 -1.67 0.47
N ALA A 108 3.86 -2.31 1.63
CA ALA A 108 4.41 -3.66 1.74
C ALA A 108 3.62 -4.67 0.88
N ALA A 109 2.29 -4.54 0.87
CA ALA A 109 1.37 -5.41 0.12
C ALA A 109 1.18 -5.04 -1.36
N MET A 110 1.80 -3.97 -1.86
CA MET A 110 1.66 -3.52 -3.25
C MET A 110 2.12 -4.55 -4.27
N SER A 111 1.48 -4.53 -5.44
CA SER A 111 1.95 -5.28 -6.61
C SER A 111 3.29 -4.73 -7.12
N ALA A 112 3.99 -5.50 -7.95
CA ALA A 112 5.25 -5.03 -8.55
C ALA A 112 5.07 -3.77 -9.41
N VAL A 113 3.94 -3.66 -10.12
CA VAL A 113 3.61 -2.47 -10.92
C VAL A 113 3.37 -1.27 -10.02
N ASP A 114 2.60 -1.43 -8.93
CA ASP A 114 2.34 -0.34 -7.99
C ASP A 114 3.62 0.14 -7.30
N ARG A 115 4.50 -0.78 -6.88
CA ARG A 115 5.79 -0.40 -6.28
C ARG A 115 6.71 0.32 -7.26
N TRP A 116 6.75 -0.13 -8.50
CA TRP A 116 7.51 0.54 -9.55
C TRP A 116 6.98 1.95 -9.83
N LEU A 117 5.65 2.13 -9.89
CA LEU A 117 5.03 3.44 -10.00
C LEU A 117 5.30 4.32 -8.78
N LEU A 118 5.22 3.76 -7.58
CA LEU A 118 5.50 4.48 -6.34
C LEU A 118 6.93 5.03 -6.34
N GLU A 119 7.92 4.21 -6.68
CA GLU A 119 9.33 4.64 -6.80
C GLU A 119 9.51 5.78 -7.81
N ALA A 120 8.87 5.68 -8.97
CA ALA A 120 8.96 6.71 -10.01
C ALA A 120 8.31 8.04 -9.57
N LEU A 121 7.15 7.97 -8.92
CA LEU A 121 6.45 9.15 -8.40
C LEU A 121 7.18 9.76 -7.20
N ASP A 122 7.81 8.95 -6.37
CA ASP A 122 8.54 9.42 -5.20
C ASP A 122 9.79 10.20 -5.61
N THR A 123 10.61 9.61 -6.47
CA THR A 123 11.81 10.25 -7.02
C THR A 123 11.50 11.39 -7.99
N GLY A 124 10.29 11.42 -8.57
CA GLY A 124 9.97 12.31 -9.69
C GLY A 124 10.71 11.93 -10.97
N ILE A 125 11.27 10.72 -11.04
CA ILE A 125 12.05 10.22 -12.15
C ILE A 125 11.35 8.98 -12.70
N LEU A 126 10.97 9.02 -13.97
CA LEU A 126 10.45 7.87 -14.68
C LEU A 126 11.62 7.01 -15.18
N PRO A 127 11.82 5.79 -14.62
CA PRO A 127 12.87 4.91 -15.08
C PRO A 127 12.55 4.40 -16.50
N ARG A 128 13.54 4.41 -17.38
CA ARG A 128 13.45 3.95 -18.77
C ARG A 128 14.40 2.80 -19.03
N TYR A 129 14.05 1.96 -20.00
CA TYR A 129 14.88 0.85 -20.45
C TYR A 129 15.76 1.29 -21.63
N HIS A 130 17.08 1.06 -21.57
CA HIS A 130 18.07 1.47 -22.59
C HIS A 130 18.15 2.97 -22.90
N LEU A 131 17.52 3.81 -22.10
CA LEU A 131 17.54 5.27 -22.23
C LEU A 131 17.79 5.91 -20.85
N PRO A 132 18.36 7.12 -20.82
CA PRO A 132 18.46 7.88 -19.58
C PRO A 132 17.08 8.03 -18.94
N ALA A 133 17.04 8.01 -17.61
CA ALA A 133 15.80 8.23 -16.89
C ALA A 133 15.23 9.62 -17.22
N ALA A 134 13.91 9.70 -17.39
CA ALA A 134 13.25 10.96 -17.71
C ALA A 134 12.73 11.62 -16.45
N GLU A 135 12.92 12.94 -16.35
CA GLU A 135 12.25 13.74 -15.34
C GLU A 135 10.73 13.71 -15.57
N TRP A 136 9.99 13.41 -14.51
CA TRP A 136 8.54 13.51 -14.52
C TRP A 136 8.16 14.95 -14.20
N SER A 137 8.06 15.77 -15.24
CA SER A 137 7.72 17.18 -15.09
C SER A 137 6.23 17.43 -14.83
N GLU A 138 5.87 18.66 -14.49
CA GLU A 138 4.46 19.09 -14.38
C GLU A 138 3.73 19.15 -15.74
N ALA A 139 4.46 19.18 -16.86
CA ALA A 139 3.85 19.04 -18.19
C ALA A 139 3.41 17.59 -18.50
N GLY A 140 3.73 16.64 -17.62
CA GLY A 140 3.55 15.22 -17.85
C GLY A 140 4.76 14.59 -18.53
N VAL A 141 4.65 13.30 -18.80
CA VAL A 141 5.72 12.51 -19.44
C VAL A 141 5.12 11.41 -20.31
N GLU A 142 5.73 11.18 -21.48
CA GLU A 142 5.39 10.04 -22.33
C GLU A 142 6.20 8.81 -21.92
N LEU A 143 5.50 7.73 -21.59
CA LEU A 143 6.09 6.44 -21.25
C LEU A 143 5.84 5.46 -22.40
N ARG A 144 6.88 4.97 -23.07
CA ARG A 144 6.69 3.97 -24.12
C ARG A 144 6.38 2.60 -23.51
N CYS A 145 5.59 1.79 -24.21
CA CYS A 145 5.17 0.49 -23.71
C CYS A 145 6.34 -0.49 -23.52
N ASP A 146 7.32 -0.47 -24.42
CA ASP A 146 8.54 -1.27 -24.34
C ASP A 146 9.43 -0.85 -23.16
N GLU A 147 9.59 0.46 -22.95
CA GLU A 147 10.35 1.00 -21.81
C GLU A 147 9.73 0.61 -20.47
N ALA A 148 8.39 0.67 -20.35
CA ALA A 148 7.70 0.30 -19.12
C ALA A 148 7.92 -1.17 -18.75
N VAL A 149 7.80 -2.06 -19.74
CA VAL A 149 8.04 -3.50 -19.56
C VAL A 149 9.50 -3.76 -19.19
N GLY A 150 10.44 -3.16 -19.93
CA GLY A 150 11.87 -3.33 -19.69
C GLY A 150 12.30 -2.80 -18.32
N SER A 151 11.88 -1.60 -17.94
CA SER A 151 12.20 -1.00 -16.64
C SER A 151 11.64 -1.80 -15.47
N LEU A 152 10.41 -2.29 -15.58
CA LEU A 152 9.81 -3.15 -14.55
C LEU A 152 10.57 -4.49 -14.43
N ALA A 153 10.99 -5.07 -15.55
CA ALA A 153 11.78 -6.29 -15.57
C ALA A 153 13.15 -6.10 -14.93
N GLU A 154 13.88 -5.03 -15.28
CA GLU A 154 15.16 -4.65 -14.66
C GLU A 154 15.02 -4.45 -13.15
N ARG A 155 13.98 -3.73 -12.73
CA ARG A 155 13.68 -3.56 -11.30
C ARG A 155 13.47 -4.90 -10.62
N GLY A 156 12.74 -5.83 -11.27
CA GLY A 156 12.52 -7.17 -10.77
C GLY A 156 13.82 -7.96 -10.58
N VAL A 157 14.74 -7.89 -11.55
CA VAL A 157 16.08 -8.49 -11.46
C VAL A 157 16.89 -7.87 -10.32
N ARG A 158 16.96 -6.53 -10.26
CA ARG A 158 17.67 -5.77 -9.21
C ARG A 158 17.23 -6.16 -7.81
N LEU A 159 15.93 -6.32 -7.60
CA LEU A 159 15.34 -6.66 -6.31
C LEU A 159 15.19 -8.17 -6.08
N ARG A 160 15.70 -9.02 -6.99
CA ARG A 160 15.56 -10.49 -6.96
C ARG A 160 14.10 -10.93 -6.78
N SER A 161 13.16 -10.18 -7.34
CA SER A 161 11.74 -10.43 -7.24
C SER A 161 11.25 -11.26 -8.43
N ARG A 162 10.51 -12.35 -8.14
CA ARG A 162 9.87 -13.19 -9.16
C ARG A 162 8.72 -12.50 -9.90
N ALA A 163 8.33 -11.29 -9.49
CA ALA A 163 7.21 -10.55 -10.07
C ALA A 163 7.56 -9.78 -11.36
N ALA A 164 8.73 -10.04 -11.96
CA ALA A 164 9.34 -9.27 -13.04
C ALA A 164 8.70 -9.43 -14.45
N GLY A 165 7.79 -10.39 -14.64
CA GLY A 165 7.26 -10.76 -15.96
C GLY A 165 5.87 -10.20 -16.29
N LYS A 166 5.64 -8.90 -16.12
CA LYS A 166 4.35 -8.28 -16.46
C LYS A 166 4.36 -7.77 -17.91
N ASP A 167 3.31 -8.09 -18.66
CA ASP A 167 3.18 -7.62 -20.04
C ASP A 167 2.70 -6.16 -20.11
N ALA A 168 2.87 -5.53 -21.28
CA ALA A 168 2.47 -4.13 -21.48
C ALA A 168 0.96 -3.90 -21.27
N ARG A 169 0.13 -4.93 -21.41
CA ARG A 169 -1.32 -4.82 -21.25
C ARG A 169 -1.70 -4.71 -19.77
N GLU A 170 -1.06 -5.50 -18.91
CA GLU A 170 -1.26 -5.42 -17.46
C GLU A 170 -0.79 -4.07 -16.91
N ILE A 171 0.38 -3.59 -17.35
CA ILE A 171 0.89 -2.26 -16.99
C ILE A 171 -0.09 -1.18 -17.46
N GLY A 172 -0.48 -1.21 -18.74
CA GLY A 172 -1.42 -0.23 -19.31
C GLY A 172 -2.78 -0.22 -18.60
N LYS A 173 -3.32 -1.39 -18.25
CA LYS A 173 -4.56 -1.49 -17.46
C LYS A 173 -4.38 -0.80 -16.10
N ARG A 174 -3.24 -0.97 -15.45
CA ARG A 174 -2.98 -0.35 -14.15
C ARG A 174 -2.79 1.16 -14.27
N LEU A 175 -2.06 1.63 -15.27
CA LEU A 175 -1.92 3.07 -15.57
C LEU A 175 -3.29 3.73 -15.83
N GLN A 176 -4.16 3.09 -16.61
CA GLN A 176 -5.52 3.57 -16.84
C GLN A 176 -6.34 3.63 -15.54
N GLN A 177 -6.18 2.67 -14.63
CA GLN A 177 -6.87 2.67 -13.32
C GLN A 177 -6.36 3.78 -12.39
N VAL A 178 -5.04 4.00 -12.35
CA VAL A 178 -4.42 4.96 -11.43
C VAL A 178 -4.54 6.38 -11.96
N PHE A 179 -4.18 6.60 -13.22
CA PHE A 179 -4.06 7.94 -13.81
C PHE A 179 -5.15 8.27 -14.81
N GLY A 180 -6.04 7.34 -15.19
CA GLY A 180 -7.03 7.60 -16.23
C GLY A 180 -6.45 7.78 -17.63
N CYS A 181 -5.14 7.53 -17.82
CA CYS A 181 -4.47 7.70 -19.10
C CYS A 181 -4.66 6.46 -19.99
N GLY A 182 -5.20 6.68 -21.18
CA GLY A 182 -5.26 5.69 -22.24
C GLY A 182 -3.93 5.60 -23.00
N PRO A 183 -3.77 4.62 -23.90
CA PRO A 183 -2.67 4.66 -24.86
C PRO A 183 -2.73 6.01 -25.58
N ALA A 184 -1.63 6.77 -25.54
CA ALA A 184 -1.48 7.92 -26.40
C ALA A 184 -1.68 7.43 -27.83
N ALA A 185 -2.55 8.10 -28.60
CA ALA A 185 -2.59 7.88 -30.04
C ALA A 185 -1.15 8.00 -30.54
N ALA A 186 -0.65 6.99 -31.26
CA ALA A 186 0.73 6.92 -31.69
C ALA A 186 1.12 8.21 -32.43
N ARG A 187 1.69 9.17 -31.72
CA ARG A 187 2.26 10.36 -32.34
C ARG A 187 3.60 9.92 -32.86
N ALA A 188 3.59 9.47 -34.11
CA ALA A 188 4.78 9.30 -34.91
C ALA A 188 5.63 10.57 -34.74
N GLY A 189 6.81 10.43 -34.14
CA GLY A 189 7.71 11.55 -33.86
C GLY A 189 7.86 12.43 -35.11
N GLN A 190 7.70 13.73 -34.93
CA GLN A 190 8.00 14.72 -35.96
C GLN A 190 9.52 14.89 -36.03
N GLN A 191 10.18 14.08 -36.84
CA GLN A 191 11.44 14.44 -37.48
C GLN A 191 11.16 14.48 -38.99
N PRO A 192 11.66 15.48 -39.74
CA PRO A 192 11.37 15.59 -41.17
C PRO A 192 11.86 14.31 -41.87
N ALA A 193 10.93 13.68 -42.59
CA ALA A 193 11.14 12.35 -43.14
C ALA A 193 12.16 12.37 -44.28
N GLU A 194 13.26 11.64 -44.10
CA GLU A 194 14.08 11.12 -45.19
C GLU A 194 13.31 9.94 -45.83
N ARG A 195 13.25 9.91 -47.17
CA ARG A 195 12.18 9.27 -47.96
C ARG A 195 12.07 7.74 -47.92
N ASP A 196 12.92 7.00 -47.20
CA ASP A 196 13.04 5.54 -47.40
C ASP A 196 13.15 4.65 -46.14
N THR A 197 12.81 5.16 -44.95
CA THR A 197 12.72 4.31 -43.74
C THR A 197 11.29 4.23 -43.18
N PRO A 198 10.76 3.03 -42.88
CA PRO A 198 9.50 2.88 -42.16
C PRO A 198 9.61 3.58 -40.80
N ARG A 199 8.68 4.50 -40.49
CA ARG A 199 8.63 5.12 -39.16
C ARG A 199 8.36 4.03 -38.11
N PRO A 200 9.17 3.90 -37.05
CA PRO A 200 8.79 3.05 -35.94
C PRO A 200 7.58 3.68 -35.24
N THR A 201 6.41 3.07 -35.36
CA THR A 201 5.24 3.47 -34.57
C THR A 201 5.39 2.86 -33.18
N TRP A 202 5.97 3.59 -32.24
CA TRP A 202 5.95 3.17 -30.84
C TRP A 202 4.60 3.50 -30.19
N ARG A 203 4.11 2.58 -29.35
CA ARG A 203 2.95 2.82 -28.49
C ARG A 203 3.44 3.42 -27.18
N ALA A 204 2.82 4.50 -26.73
CA ALA A 204 3.16 5.17 -25.49
C ALA A 204 1.90 5.51 -24.69
N TRP A 205 2.05 5.80 -23.41
CA TRP A 205 1.04 6.39 -22.55
C TRP A 205 1.46 7.81 -22.17
N SER A 206 0.53 8.74 -22.21
CA SER A 206 0.75 10.11 -21.72
C SER A 206 0.36 10.16 -20.24
N LEU A 207 1.35 10.31 -19.37
CA LEU A 207 1.13 10.42 -17.93
C LEU A 207 0.91 11.90 -17.56
N PRO A 208 0.05 12.21 -16.58
CA PRO A 208 -0.21 13.59 -16.14
C PRO A 208 1.02 14.21 -15.46
N GLY A 209 0.94 15.52 -15.17
CA GLY A 209 1.97 16.23 -14.39
C GLY A 209 2.23 15.57 -13.03
N LEU A 210 3.45 15.68 -12.52
CA LEU A 210 3.88 14.96 -11.32
C LEU A 210 2.99 15.21 -10.10
N THR A 211 2.59 16.45 -9.85
CA THR A 211 1.71 16.79 -8.72
C THR A 211 0.34 16.11 -8.84
N GLU A 212 -0.25 16.14 -10.04
CA GLU A 212 -1.51 15.45 -10.32
C GLU A 212 -1.36 13.93 -10.23
N ALA A 213 -0.26 13.38 -10.76
CA ALA A 213 0.05 11.96 -10.72
C ALA A 213 0.17 11.45 -9.28
N ARG A 214 0.91 12.17 -8.41
CA ARG A 214 1.05 11.87 -6.98
C ARG A 214 -0.30 11.89 -6.26
N ALA A 215 -1.15 12.88 -6.52
CA ALA A 215 -2.49 12.95 -5.91
C ALA A 215 -3.38 11.78 -6.35
N ARG A 216 -3.38 11.44 -7.65
CA ARG A 216 -4.13 10.30 -8.20
C ARG A 216 -3.62 8.97 -7.64
N ALA A 217 -2.30 8.80 -7.55
CA ALA A 217 -1.67 7.61 -6.99
C ALA A 217 -1.96 7.45 -5.50
N ALA A 218 -1.83 8.51 -4.69
CA ALA A 218 -2.16 8.48 -3.26
C ALA A 218 -3.60 7.97 -3.05
N LYS A 219 -4.54 8.48 -3.82
CA LYS A 219 -5.94 8.01 -3.79
C LYS A 219 -6.08 6.55 -4.23
N ALA A 220 -5.47 6.17 -5.35
CA ALA A 220 -5.57 4.81 -5.90
C ALA A 220 -4.89 3.74 -5.03
N PHE A 221 -3.86 4.13 -4.29
CA PHE A 221 -3.11 3.27 -3.37
C PHE A 221 -3.65 3.35 -1.93
N GLY A 222 -4.57 4.27 -1.66
CA GLY A 222 -5.16 4.48 -0.34
C GLY A 222 -4.18 5.06 0.68
N LEU A 223 -3.17 5.80 0.22
CA LEU A 223 -2.15 6.44 1.05
C LEU A 223 -2.65 7.82 1.50
N THR A 224 -2.61 8.09 2.81
CA THR A 224 -3.07 9.35 3.42
C THR A 224 -1.94 10.15 4.06
N TYR A 225 -0.92 9.47 4.59
CA TYR A 225 0.21 10.04 5.32
C TYR A 225 1.54 9.88 4.58
N TYR A 226 1.52 9.39 3.35
CA TYR A 226 2.73 9.24 2.55
C TYR A 226 3.29 10.61 2.14
N ALA A 227 4.55 10.87 2.51
CA ALA A 227 5.27 12.07 2.14
C ALA A 227 6.12 11.80 0.89
N TRP A 228 5.78 12.45 -0.21
CA TRP A 228 6.49 12.30 -1.48
C TRP A 228 7.85 12.98 -1.48
N GLY A 229 8.83 12.38 -2.16
CA GLY A 229 10.16 12.99 -2.37
C GLY A 229 11.07 12.87 -1.16
N GLN A 230 10.92 11.79 -0.39
CA GLN A 230 11.78 11.47 0.76
C GLN A 230 12.84 10.41 0.45
N ALA A 231 12.87 9.88 -0.79
CA ALA A 231 13.85 8.90 -1.26
C ALA A 231 15.19 9.49 -1.71
#